data_AF-A0A8I1MJT0-F1
#
_entry.id   AF-A0A8I1MJT0-F1
#
_cell.length_a   1.000
_cell.length_b   1.000
_cell.length_c   1.000
_cell.angle_alpha   90.00
_cell.angle_beta   90.00
_cell.angle_gamma   90.00
#
_symmetry.space_group_name_H-M   'P 1'
#
loop_
_entity.id
_entity.type
_entity.pdbx_description
1 polymer ?
#
loop_
_entity_poly.entity_id
_entity_poly.type
_entity_poly.pdbx_seq_one_letter_code
_entity_poly.pdbx_strand_id
1 'polypeptide(L)' 'MLWQEKAKTKLGKFLHKYDIPQSELHKWTNKYVSQTMISRMCVEKEYTPTTDKVNAILKALRKYVDNDVTYEDFWM' A
#
# COMPACT_ATOMS: atom_id res chain seq x y z
N MET A 1 7.05 -14.51 -2.81
CA MET A 1 7.86 -13.31 -3.12
C MET A 1 8.79 -12.99 -1.94
N LEU A 2 10.08 -12.76 -2.14
CA LEU A 2 11.08 -12.53 -1.05
C LEU A 2 10.82 -11.28 -0.16
N TRP A 3 9.89 -10.40 -0.54
CA TRP A 3 9.56 -9.20 0.23
C TRP A 3 8.48 -9.43 1.28
N GLN A 4 7.75 -10.55 1.20
CA GLN A 4 6.62 -10.88 2.08
C GLN A 4 7.06 -11.03 3.54
N GLU A 5 8.24 -11.61 3.78
CA GLU A 5 8.84 -11.74 5.12
C GLU A 5 9.26 -10.40 5.73
N LYS A 6 9.40 -9.35 4.91
CA LYS A 6 9.79 -8.00 5.34
C LYS A 6 8.59 -7.08 5.57
N ALA A 7 7.36 -7.52 5.29
CA ALA A 7 6.17 -6.71 5.49
C ALA A 7 5.94 -6.46 6.99
N LYS A 8 6.26 -5.24 7.45
CA LYS A 8 6.19 -4.86 8.87
C LYS A 8 5.01 -3.92 9.15
N THR A 9 4.48 -3.25 8.14
CA THR A 9 3.36 -2.30 8.28
C THR A 9 2.02 -2.98 8.04
N LYS A 10 0.93 -2.32 8.46
CA LYS A 10 -0.43 -2.79 8.20
C LYS A 10 -0.71 -2.86 6.69
N LEU A 11 -0.28 -1.86 5.91
CA LEU A 11 -0.40 -1.88 4.44
C LEU A 11 0.34 -3.07 3.83
N GLY A 12 1.60 -3.31 4.23
CA GLY A 12 2.37 -4.44 3.70
C GLY A 12 1.71 -5.79 3.98
N LYS A 13 1.18 -5.97 5.20
CA LYS A 13 0.42 -7.18 5.59
C LYS A 13 -0.90 -7.30 4.84
N PHE A 14 -1.57 -6.20 4.57
CA PHE A 14 -2.79 -6.19 3.77
C PHE A 14 -2.51 -6.66 2.36
N LEU A 15 -1.52 -6.08 1.66
CA LEU A 15 -1.17 -6.52 0.31
C LEU A 15 -0.78 -8.00 0.29
N HIS A 16 -0.09 -8.48 1.32
CA HIS A 16 0.20 -9.91 1.48
C HIS A 16 -1.07 -10.77 1.60
N LYS A 17 -2.01 -10.37 2.46
CA LYS A 17 -3.26 -11.11 2.70
C LYS A 17 -4.09 -11.29 1.43
N TYR A 18 -4.07 -10.30 0.54
CA TYR A 18 -4.81 -10.31 -0.72
C TYR A 18 -3.96 -10.75 -1.94
N ASP A 19 -2.73 -11.24 -1.70
CA ASP A 19 -1.76 -11.62 -2.75
C ASP A 19 -1.52 -10.54 -3.82
N ILE A 20 -1.45 -9.27 -3.39
CA ILE A 20 -1.28 -8.11 -4.26
C ILE A 20 0.22 -7.77 -4.40
N PRO A 21 0.80 -7.85 -5.61
CA PRO A 21 2.14 -7.35 -5.86
C PRO A 21 2.22 -5.83 -5.67
N GLN A 22 3.31 -5.33 -5.08
CA GLN A 22 3.56 -3.88 -5.00
C GLN A 22 3.61 -3.21 -6.39
N SER A 23 4.04 -3.96 -7.41
CA SER A 23 4.03 -3.53 -8.81
C SER A 23 2.61 -3.36 -9.38
N GLU A 24 1.64 -4.14 -8.92
CA GLU A 24 0.22 -3.95 -9.27
C GLU A 24 -0.34 -2.71 -8.60
N LEU A 25 -0.10 -2.53 -7.30
CA LEU A 25 -0.51 -1.30 -6.61
C LEU A 25 0.08 -0.04 -7.27
N HIS A 26 1.33 -0.10 -7.71
CA HIS A 26 1.96 0.97 -8.50
C HIS A 26 1.18 1.29 -9.78
N LYS A 27 0.74 0.27 -10.54
CA LYS A 27 -0.08 0.47 -11.74
C LYS A 27 -1.45 1.04 -11.39
N TRP A 28 -2.09 0.56 -10.34
CA TRP A 28 -3.43 1.00 -9.92
C TRP A 28 -3.48 2.46 -9.47
N THR A 29 -2.38 2.96 -8.90
CA THR A 29 -2.19 4.39 -8.60
C THR A 29 -1.85 5.23 -9.85
N ASN A 30 -1.97 4.67 -11.06
CA ASN A 30 -1.56 5.27 -12.32
C ASN A 30 -0.10 5.78 -12.29
N LYS A 31 0.78 5.03 -11.63
CA LYS A 31 2.20 5.35 -11.44
C LYS A 31 2.48 6.63 -10.64
N TYR A 32 1.46 7.24 -10.02
CA TYR A 32 1.62 8.43 -9.18
C TYR A 32 2.47 8.15 -7.93
N VAL A 33 2.33 6.95 -7.36
CA VAL A 33 3.17 6.49 -6.24
C VAL A 33 4.21 5.52 -6.79
N SER A 34 5.51 5.83 -6.60
CA SER A 34 6.59 4.99 -7.12
C SER A 34 6.68 3.65 -6.38
N GLN A 35 7.19 2.62 -7.06
CA GLN A 35 7.38 1.30 -6.44
C GLN A 35 8.28 1.35 -5.20
N THR A 36 9.35 2.17 -5.25
CA THR A 36 10.23 2.38 -4.09
C THR A 36 9.45 2.92 -2.90
N MET A 37 8.55 3.88 -3.14
CA MET A 37 7.75 4.48 -2.07
C MET A 37 6.75 3.50 -1.49
N ILE A 38 6.06 2.72 -2.35
CA ILE A 38 5.16 1.65 -1.92
C ILE A 38 5.92 0.63 -1.08
N SER A 39 7.12 0.25 -1.50
CA SER A 39 7.98 -0.67 -0.75
C SER A 39 8.32 -0.14 0.64
N ARG A 40 8.72 1.14 0.73
CA ARG A 40 8.95 1.81 2.02
C ARG A 40 7.68 1.81 2.89
N MET A 41 6.52 2.15 2.33
CA MET A 41 5.23 2.08 3.06
C MET A 41 4.87 0.68 3.55
N CYS A 42 5.35 -0.39 2.90
CA CYS A 42 5.09 -1.77 3.30
C CYS A 42 6.03 -2.28 4.41
N VAL A 43 7.23 -1.67 4.55
CA VAL A 43 8.32 -2.18 5.39
C VAL A 43 8.71 -1.22 6.52
N GLU A 44 8.70 0.08 6.29
CA GLU A 44 9.10 1.10 7.26
C GLU A 44 7.87 1.62 8.02
N LYS A 45 7.74 1.30 9.32
CA LYS A 45 6.61 1.74 10.15
C LYS A 45 6.58 3.25 10.40
N GLU A 46 7.74 3.89 10.38
CA GLU A 46 7.89 5.34 10.59
C GLU A 46 7.71 6.14 9.30
N TYR A 47 7.59 5.47 8.15
CA TYR A 47 7.41 6.12 6.87
C TYR A 47 5.95 6.52 6.66
N THR A 48 5.65 7.80 6.94
CA THR A 48 4.34 8.40 6.65
C THR A 48 4.36 9.11 5.31
N PRO A 49 3.51 8.72 4.33
CA PRO A 49 3.43 9.43 3.05
C PRO A 49 2.73 10.78 3.19
N THR A 50 2.78 11.60 2.14
CA THR A 50 1.91 12.76 2.02
C THR A 50 0.45 12.33 1.82
N THR A 51 -0.49 13.17 2.25
CA THR A 51 -1.94 12.92 2.16
C THR A 51 -2.39 12.57 0.74
N ASP A 52 -1.86 13.22 -0.29
CA ASP A 52 -2.21 12.93 -1.69
C ASP A 52 -1.84 11.49 -2.11
N LYS A 53 -0.70 10.99 -1.63
CA LYS A 53 -0.24 9.62 -1.93
C LYS A 53 -1.05 8.59 -1.17
N VAL A 54 -1.37 8.88 0.09
CA VAL A 54 -2.32 8.08 0.88
C VAL A 54 -3.66 7.97 0.15
N ASN A 55 -4.22 9.10 -0.29
CA ASN A 55 -5.49 9.13 -1.03
C ASN A 55 -5.42 8.35 -2.35
N ALA A 56 -4.31 8.43 -3.08
CA ALA A 56 -4.11 7.64 -4.30
C ALA A 56 -4.09 6.13 -4.01
N ILE A 57 -3.42 5.71 -2.93
CA ILE A 57 -3.38 4.29 -2.50
C ILE A 57 -4.77 3.83 -2.07
N LEU A 58 -5.46 4.59 -1.20
CA LEU A 58 -6.80 4.24 -0.74
C LEU A 58 -7.79 4.14 -1.91
N LYS A 59 -7.77 5.11 -2.83
CA LYS A 59 -8.61 5.06 -4.03
C LYS A 59 -8.33 3.83 -4.89
N ALA A 60 -7.07 3.45 -5.05
CA ALA A 60 -6.69 2.23 -5.77
C ALA A 60 -7.21 0.98 -5.05
N LEU A 61 -6.98 0.84 -3.75
CA LEU A 61 -7.41 -0.32 -2.98
C LEU A 61 -8.94 -0.44 -2.93
N ARG A 62 -9.66 0.67 -2.76
CA ARG A 62 -11.14 0.71 -2.82
C ARG A 62 -11.69 0.23 -4.16
N LYS A 63 -11.02 0.61 -5.24
CA LYS A 63 -11.45 0.27 -6.59
C LYS A 63 -11.20 -1.19 -6.97
N TYR A 64 -10.08 -1.76 -6.52
CA TYR A 64 -9.60 -3.06 -7.04
C TYR A 64 -9.61 -4.19 -6.01
N VAL A 65 -9.82 -3.90 -4.72
CA VAL A 65 -9.68 -4.89 -3.65
C VAL A 65 -10.89 -4.91 -2.72
N ASP A 66 -11.14 -3.81 -2.02
CA ASP A 66 -12.17 -3.72 -0.98
C ASP A 66 -12.59 -2.25 -0.82
N ASN A 67 -13.86 -1.94 -1.12
CA ASN A 67 -14.38 -0.58 -1.15
C ASN A 67 -14.40 0.11 0.22
N ASP A 68 -14.30 -0.65 1.31
CA ASP A 68 -14.46 -0.11 2.67
C ASP A 68 -13.13 0.24 3.34
N VAL A 69 -11.97 0.00 2.70
CA VAL A 69 -10.67 0.32 3.30
C VAL A 69 -10.53 1.80 3.64
N THR A 70 -10.03 2.10 4.85
CA THR A 70 -9.84 3.47 5.34
C THR A 70 -8.37 3.75 5.66
N TYR A 71 -8.10 4.99 6.07
CA TYR A 71 -6.76 5.41 6.47
C TYR A 71 -6.30 4.66 7.73
N GLU A 72 -7.22 4.45 8.67
CA GLU A 72 -7.00 3.84 9.97
C GLU A 72 -6.58 2.37 9.87
N ASP A 73 -7.02 1.69 8.82
CA ASP A 73 -6.59 0.32 8.51
C ASP A 73 -5.08 0.20 8.29
N PHE A 74 -4.39 1.32 7.98
CA PHE A 74 -2.99 1.28 7.56
C PHE A 74 -2.05 2.19 8.38
N TRP A 75 -2.52 3.37 8.81
CA TRP A 75 -1.66 4.43 9.36
C TRP A 75 -2.08 4.99 10.73
N MET A 76 -3.09 4.41 11.38
CA MET A 76 -3.47 4.73 12.78
C MET A 76 -3.15 3.59 13.73
#